data_AF-A0A4Y8C8H0-F1
#
_entry.id   AF-A0A4Y8C8H0-F1
#
_cell.length_a   1.000
_cell.length_b   1.000
_cell.length_c   1.000
_cell.angle_alpha   90.00
_cell.angle_beta   90.00
_cell.angle_gamma   90.00
#
_symmetry.space_group_name_H-M   'P 1'
#
loop_
_entity.id
_entity.type
_entity.pdbx_description
1 polymer ?
#
loop_
_entity_poly.entity_id
_entity_poly.type
_entity_poly.pdbx_seq_one_letter_code
_entity_poly.pdbx_strand_id
1 'polypeptide(L)' 'MIEDKFMRVLLMFDVPTKSKKEQKLASKFRNNLIKLGYFMLQFSVYMRICKGLSSAKSSIENVKKI' A
#
# COMPACT_ATOMS: atom_id res chain seq x y z
N MET A 1 -4.24 -20.20 -24.27
CA MET A 1 -3.52 -19.07 -23.64
C MET A 1 -3.98 -18.96 -22.21
N ILE A 2 -3.08 -19.00 -21.23
CA ILE A 2 -3.44 -18.71 -19.83
C ILE A 2 -3.57 -17.20 -19.76
N GLU A 3 -4.79 -16.71 -19.53
CA GLU A 3 -5.05 -15.29 -19.40
C GLU A 3 -4.44 -14.77 -18.09
N ASP A 4 -3.53 -13.79 -18.18
CA ASP A 4 -2.90 -13.20 -17.02
C ASP A 4 -3.96 -12.40 -16.22
N LYS A 5 -4.45 -12.99 -15.13
CA LYS A 5 -5.41 -12.33 -14.23
C LYS A 5 -4.72 -11.27 -13.37
N PHE A 6 -4.96 -10.00 -13.67
CA PHE A 6 -4.52 -8.89 -12.82
C PHE A 6 -5.54 -8.60 -11.72
N MET A 7 -5.04 -8.30 -10.51
CA MET A 7 -5.83 -7.88 -9.36
C MET A 7 -5.34 -6.52 -8.86
N ARG A 8 -6.18 -5.79 -8.13
CA ARG A 8 -5.83 -4.53 -7.50
C ARG A 8 -5.98 -4.67 -5.99
N VAL A 9 -4.94 -4.36 -5.24
CA VAL A 9 -5.00 -4.24 -3.78
C VAL A 9 -5.19 -2.77 -3.46
N LEU A 10 -6.37 -2.42 -2.95
CA LEU A 10 -6.68 -1.09 -2.44
C LEU A 10 -6.34 -1.04 -0.94
N LEU A 11 -5.64 0.01 -0.53
CA LEU A 11 -5.20 0.23 0.85
C LEU A 11 -5.66 1.61 1.29
N MET A 12 -6.50 1.64 2.33
CA MET A 12 -7.01 2.85 2.96
C MET A 12 -6.49 2.89 4.39
N PHE A 13 -6.07 4.06 4.86
CA PHE A 13 -5.53 4.20 6.21
C PHE A 13 -5.91 5.54 6.83
N ASP A 14 -5.99 5.56 8.15
CA ASP A 14 -6.04 6.79 8.93
C ASP A 14 -4.89 6.77 9.93
N VAL A 15 -4.08 7.82 9.91
CA VAL A 15 -2.89 7.95 10.76
C VAL A 15 -2.87 9.34 11.39
N PRO A 16 -2.47 9.46 12.66
CA PRO A 16 -2.39 10.76 13.31
C PRO A 16 -1.33 11.64 12.66
N THR A 17 -1.58 12.95 12.62
CA THR A 17 -0.71 13.95 11.95
C THR A 17 -0.61 15.28 12.72
N LYS A 18 -1.06 15.35 13.97
CA LYS A 18 -1.16 16.62 14.73
C LYS A 18 0.21 17.10 15.20
N SER A 19 1.09 16.20 15.64
CA SER A 19 2.44 16.52 16.10
C SER A 19 3.50 16.28 15.02
N LYS A 20 4.66 16.95 15.14
CA LYS A 20 5.82 16.71 14.25
C LYS A 20 6.27 15.24 14.24
N LYS A 21 6.18 14.55 15.38
CA LYS A 21 6.52 13.13 15.51
C LYS A 21 5.56 12.26 14.71
N GLU A 22 4.26 12.52 14.82
CA GLU A 22 3.20 11.83 14.08
C GLU A 22 3.33 12.06 12.57
N GLN A 23 3.56 13.30 12.12
CA GLN A 23 3.78 13.61 10.71
C GLN A 23 5.00 12.87 10.13
N LYS A 24 6.08 12.73 10.91
CA LYS A 24 7.26 11.95 10.52
C LYS A 24 6.93 10.47 10.38
N LEU A 25 6.13 9.90 11.28
CA LEU A 25 5.68 8.51 11.22
C LEU A 25 4.75 8.28 10.03
N ALA A 26 3.78 9.17 9.79
CA ALA A 26 2.88 9.11 8.62
C ALA A 26 3.67 9.18 7.30
N SER A 27 4.66 10.09 7.22
CA SER A 27 5.54 10.19 6.06
C SER A 27 6.38 8.93 5.85
N LYS A 28 6.88 8.33 6.94
CA LYS A 28 7.62 7.05 6.89
C LYS A 28 6.74 5.92 6.38
N PHE A 29 5.52 5.79 6.90
CA PHE A 29 4.54 4.80 6.44
C PHE A 29 4.24 4.95 4.94
N ARG A 30 3.96 6.19 4.49
CA ARG A 30 3.75 6.50 3.07
C ARG A 30 4.94 6.09 2.20
N ASN A 31 6.16 6.43 2.61
CA ASN A 31 7.37 6.10 1.87
C ASN A 31 7.61 4.59 1.81
N ASN A 32 7.25 3.85 2.87
CA ASN A 32 7.29 2.39 2.87
C ASN A 32 6.28 1.79 1.88
N LEU A 33 5.06 2.33 1.79
CA LEU A 33 4.08 1.92 0.77
C LEU A 33 4.60 2.12 -0.66
N ILE A 34 5.21 3.28 -0.93
CA ILE A 34 5.80 3.58 -2.25
C ILE A 34 6.94 2.60 -2.58
N LYS A 35 7.80 2.28 -1.61
CA LYS A 35 8.85 1.25 -1.78
C LYS A 35 8.28 -0.14 -2.05
N LEU A 36 7.12 -0.45 -1.46
CA LEU A 36 6.34 -1.65 -1.76
C LEU A 36 5.55 -1.55 -3.08
N GLY A 37 5.80 -0.55 -3.93
CA GLY A 37 5.17 -0.44 -5.26
C GLY A 37 3.69 -0.03 -5.23
N TYR A 38 3.21 0.51 -4.11
CA TYR A 38 1.89 1.16 -4.07
C TYR A 38 2.01 2.58 -4.61
N PHE A 39 1.03 3.00 -5.41
CA PHE A 39 0.89 4.37 -5.86
C PHE A 39 -0.36 5.01 -5.25
N MET A 40 -0.29 6.33 -5.09
CA MET A 40 -1.35 7.12 -4.47
C MET A 40 -2.48 7.35 -5.48
N LEU A 41 -3.72 7.10 -5.04
CA LEU A 41 -4.92 7.46 -5.79
C LEU A 41 -5.56 8.74 -5.25
N GLN A 42 -5.64 8.83 -3.92
CA GLN A 42 -6.13 10.00 -3.18
C GLN A 42 -5.33 10.09 -1.86
N PHE A 43 -5.46 11.20 -1.13
CA PHE A 43 -5.06 11.25 0.28
C PHE A 43 -5.60 10.04 1.04
N SER A 44 -4.68 9.36 1.74
CA SER A 44 -4.95 8.15 2.51
C SER A 44 -5.46 6.93 1.73
N VAL A 45 -5.41 6.96 0.38
CA VAL A 45 -5.85 5.85 -0.48
C VAL A 45 -4.76 5.49 -1.48
N TYR A 46 -4.26 4.26 -1.39
CA TYR A 46 -3.15 3.73 -2.18
C TYR A 46 -3.56 2.43 -2.88
N MET A 47 -2.94 2.14 -4.02
CA MET A 47 -3.23 0.95 -4.80
C MET A 47 -1.96 0.30 -5.34
N ARG A 48 -1.99 -1.04 -5.44
CA ARG A 48 -0.98 -1.82 -6.18
C ARG A 48 -1.68 -2.78 -7.14
N ILE A 49 -1.15 -2.90 -8.36
CA ILE A 49 -1.57 -3.91 -9.33
C ILE A 49 -0.74 -5.17 -9.09
N CYS A 50 -1.39 -6.32 -8.98
CA CYS A 50 -0.76 -7.61 -8.68
C CYS A 50 -1.10 -8.64 -9.76
N LYS A 51 -0.17 -9.54 -10.03
CA LYS A 51 -0.37 -10.65 -10.98
C LYS A 51 -0.97 -11.84 -10.25
N GLY A 52 -2.30 -11.96 -10.29
CA GLY A 52 -3.06 -13.02 -9.65
C GLY A 52 -3.16 -12.92 -8.12
N LEU A 53 -3.86 -13.89 -7.54
CA LEU A 53 -4.21 -13.93 -6.12
C LEU A 53 -3.00 -14.09 -5.19
N SER A 54 -2.03 -14.92 -5.57
CA SER A 54 -0.83 -15.17 -4.75
C SER A 54 0.00 -13.89 -4.56
N SER A 55 0.17 -13.11 -5.65
CA SER A 55 0.84 -11.81 -5.59
C SER A 55 0.07 -10.81 -4.73
N ALA A 56 -1.27 -10.77 -4.85
CA ALA A 56 -2.12 -9.92 -4.02
C ALA A 56 -2.00 -10.26 -2.52
N LYS A 57 -2.08 -11.55 -2.16
CA LYS A 57 -1.92 -12.02 -0.77
C LYS A 57 -0.55 -11.67 -0.20
N SER A 58 0.53 -11.91 -0.96
CA SER A 58 1.89 -11.56 -0.53
C SER A 58 2.05 -10.05 -0.31
N SER A 59 1.44 -9.22 -1.17
CA SER A 59 1.44 -7.76 -1.00
C SER A 59 0.79 -7.33 0.31
N ILE A 60 -0.36 -7.92 0.66
CA ILE A 60 -1.07 -7.64 1.92
C ILE A 60 -0.21 -8.03 3.13
N GLU A 61 0.45 -9.18 3.10
CA GLU A 61 1.33 -9.61 4.20
C GLU A 61 2.56 -8.71 4.37
N ASN A 62 3.11 -8.17 3.29
CA ASN A 62 4.21 -7.21 3.37
C ASN A 62 3.78 -5.88 3.99
N VAL A 63 2.54 -5.44 3.73
CA VAL A 63 1.95 -4.24 4.36
C VAL A 63 1.75 -4.42 5.87
N LYS A 64 1.54 -5.63 6.38
CA LYS A 64 1.40 -5.84 7.83
C LYS A 64 2.73 -5.70 8.60
N LYS A 65 3.86 -5.66 7.89
CA LYS A 65 5.21 -5.63 8.48
C LYS A 65 5.83 -4.24 8.55
N ILE A 66 5.16 -3.22 8.00
CA ILE A 66 5.66 -1.84 7.91
C ILE A 66 5.27 -0.97 9.11
#